data_AF-A0A2W0B3A6-F1
#
_entry.id   AF-A0A2W0B3A6-F1
#
_cell.length_a   1.000
_cell.length_b   1.000
_cell.length_c   1.000
_cell.angle_alpha   90.00
_cell.angle_beta   90.00
_cell.angle_gamma   90.00
#
_symmetry.space_group_name_H-M   'P 1'
#
loop_
_entity.id
_entity.type
_entity.pdbx_description
1 polymer ?
#
loop_
_entity_poly.entity_id
_entity_poly.type
_entity_poly.pdbx_seq_one_letter_code
_entity_poly.pdbx_strand_id
1 'polypeptide(L)'
;MSAGNVNHWRIASWFLLMLLACAIFLGAHGQIEPRTRTVEAQEFVLKDSGGRVRARMGMKNDQAAIEFYDEQGSTVWTVPSKGFKPVQVH
;
A
#
# COMPACT_ATOMS: atom_id res chain seq x y z
N MET A 1 55.37 0.24 -23.62
CA MET A 1 53.98 -0.25 -23.59
C MET A 1 54.02 -1.71 -23.15
N SER A 2 53.82 -1.99 -21.86
CA SER A 2 53.91 -3.36 -21.34
C SER A 2 52.50 -3.93 -21.24
N ALA A 3 52.21 -4.95 -22.06
CA ALA A 3 50.99 -5.73 -21.97
C ALA A 3 51.07 -6.58 -20.70
N GLY A 4 50.55 -6.03 -19.59
CA GLY A 4 50.46 -6.75 -18.33
C GLY A 4 49.64 -8.01 -18.52
N ASN A 5 50.26 -9.15 -18.22
CA ASN A 5 49.63 -10.47 -18.30
C ASN A 5 48.40 -10.47 -17.37
N VAL A 6 47.22 -10.36 -17.95
CA VAL A 6 45.98 -10.32 -17.19
C VAL A 6 45.72 -11.74 -16.72
N ASN A 7 45.84 -11.98 -15.42
CA ASN A 7 45.53 -13.30 -14.86
C ASN A 7 44.04 -13.57 -15.10
N HIS A 8 43.74 -14.35 -16.14
CA HIS A 8 42.37 -14.68 -16.54
C HIS A 8 41.56 -15.29 -15.39
N TRP A 9 42.25 -15.96 -14.46
CA TRP A 9 41.69 -16.45 -13.21
C TRP A 9 41.16 -15.34 -12.28
N ARG A 10 41.86 -14.21 -12.19
CA ARG A 10 41.40 -13.05 -11.40
C ARG A 10 40.17 -12.41 -12.05
N ILE A 11 40.15 -12.32 -13.39
CA ILE A 11 39.01 -11.79 -14.14
C ILE A 11 37.78 -12.69 -13.97
N ALA A 12 37.96 -14.01 -14.06
CA ALA A 12 36.88 -14.98 -13.84
C ALA A 12 36.31 -14.89 -12.42
N SER A 13 37.16 -14.75 -11.39
CA SER A 13 36.71 -14.53 -10.01
C SER A 13 35.92 -13.23 -9.87
N TRP A 14 36.37 -12.14 -10.50
CA TRP A 14 35.67 -10.86 -10.44
C TRP A 14 34.32 -10.91 -11.17
N PHE A 15 34.27 -11.60 -12.30
CA PHE A 15 33.04 -11.80 -13.05
C PHE A 15 32.03 -12.63 -12.26
N LEU A 16 32.48 -13.69 -11.58
CA LEU A 16 31.64 -14.49 -10.69
C LEU A 16 31.10 -13.68 -9.50
N LEU A 17 31.95 -12.87 -8.87
CA LEU A 17 31.53 -11.98 -7.78
C LEU A 17 30.50 -10.94 -8.26
N MET A 18 30.68 -10.40 -9.47
CA MET A 18 29.72 -9.49 -10.09
C MET A 18 28.38 -10.17 -10.38
N LEU A 19 28.39 -11.40 -10.90
CA LEU A 19 27.15 -12.17 -11.16
C LEU A 19 26.41 -12.48 -9.86
N LEU A 20 27.12 -12.86 -8.80
CA LEU A 20 26.56 -13.06 -7.47
C LEU A 20 25.93 -11.77 -6.92
N ALA A 21 26.63 -10.64 -7.04
CA ALA A 21 26.10 -9.35 -6.63
C ALA A 21 24.83 -8.96 -7.41
N CYS A 22 24.81 -9.18 -8.74
CA CYS A 22 23.62 -8.97 -9.56
C CYS A 22 22.45 -9.87 -9.14
N ALA A 23 22.69 -11.16 -8.91
CA ALA A 23 21.64 -12.09 -8.48
C ALA A 23 21.02 -11.68 -7.13
N ILE A 24 21.83 -11.21 -6.19
CA ILE A 24 21.36 -10.67 -4.90
C ILE A 24 20.53 -9.39 -5.13
N PHE A 25 21.01 -8.48 -5.98
CA PHE A 25 20.33 -7.22 -6.26
C PHE A 25 18.97 -7.43 -6.96
N LEU A 26 18.90 -8.33 -7.95
CA LEU A 26 17.65 -8.69 -8.63
C LEU A 26 16.70 -9.48 -7.71
N GLY A 27 17.23 -10.36 -6.86
CA GLY A 27 16.43 -11.13 -5.89
C GLY A 27 15.81 -10.27 -4.78
N ALA A 28 16.45 -9.15 -4.41
CA ALA A 28 15.96 -8.25 -3.36
C ALA A 28 14.75 -7.38 -3.77
N HIS A 29 14.41 -7.34 -5.06
CA HIS A 29 13.19 -6.69 -5.56
C HIS A 29 12.00 -7.66 -5.70
N GLY A 30 12.20 -8.95 -5.36
CA GLY A 30 11.15 -9.95 -5.35
C GLY A 30 10.16 -9.68 -4.22
N GLN A 31 8.93 -9.35 -4.62
CA GLN A 31 7.73 -9.29 -3.79
C GLN A 31 7.60 -8.03 -2.91
N ILE A 32 7.15 -6.94 -3.53
CA ILE A 32 6.27 -6.01 -2.82
C ILE A 32 4.93 -6.73 -2.70
N GLU A 33 4.79 -7.60 -1.69
CA GLU A 33 3.45 -7.94 -1.23
C GLU A 33 2.75 -6.61 -0.92
N PRO A 34 1.50 -6.41 -1.39
CA PRO A 34 0.73 -5.26 -0.95
C PRO A 34 0.59 -5.39 0.56
N ARG A 35 1.48 -4.69 1.27
CA ARG A 35 1.45 -4.64 2.73
C ARG A 35 0.11 -4.02 3.05
N THR A 36 -0.84 -4.84 3.52
CA THR A 36 -2.17 -4.39 3.92
C THR A 36 -1.95 -3.37 5.02
N ARG A 37 -1.94 -2.10 4.65
CA ARG A 37 -1.72 -1.01 5.59
C ARG A 37 -3.07 -0.71 6.18
N THR A 38 -3.30 -1.18 7.40
CA THR A 38 -4.40 -0.69 8.21
C THR A 38 -4.22 0.82 8.37
N VAL A 39 -5.25 1.56 7.99
CA VAL A 39 -5.32 3.01 8.23
C VAL A 39 -6.20 3.20 9.45
N GLU A 40 -5.64 3.78 10.50
CA GLU A 40 -6.40 4.23 11.66
C GLU A 40 -6.71 5.72 11.48
N ALA A 41 -7.99 6.07 11.45
CA ALA A 41 -8.45 7.45 11.33
C ALA A 41 -9.73 7.64 12.13
N GLN A 42 -9.96 8.87 12.60
CA GLN A 42 -11.22 9.25 13.25
C GLN A 42 -12.36 9.34 12.23
N GLU A 43 -12.04 9.72 10.98
CA GLU A 43 -12.99 9.82 9.89
C GLU A 43 -12.29 9.53 8.55
N PHE A 44 -12.97 8.78 7.69
CA PHE A 44 -12.64 8.64 6.27
C PHE A 44 -13.66 9.41 5.43
N VAL A 45 -13.16 10.28 4.55
CA VAL A 45 -13.98 11.09 3.65
C VAL A 45 -13.68 10.71 2.21
N LEU A 46 -14.68 10.18 1.51
CA LEU A 46 -14.59 9.93 0.07
C LEU A 46 -15.02 11.20 -0.67
N LYS A 47 -14.16 11.69 -1.57
CA LYS A 47 -14.48 12.79 -2.47
C LYS A 47 -14.47 12.31 -3.93
N ASP A 48 -15.32 12.91 -4.77
CA ASP A 48 -15.25 12.72 -6.22
C ASP A 48 -14.15 13.58 -6.86
N SER A 49 -13.98 13.47 -8.18
CA SER A 49 -12.98 14.23 -8.95
C SER A 49 -13.22 15.74 -8.94
N GLY A 50 -14.45 16.19 -8.65
CA GLY A 50 -14.80 17.59 -8.46
C GLY A 50 -14.57 18.08 -7.03
N GLY A 51 -14.08 17.21 -6.12
CA GLY A 51 -13.84 17.52 -4.72
C GLY A 51 -15.08 17.45 -3.83
N ARG A 52 -16.24 17.01 -4.34
CA ARG A 52 -17.48 16.90 -3.55
C ARG A 52 -17.43 15.64 -2.70
N VAL A 53 -17.93 15.73 -1.47
CA VAL A 53 -17.97 14.58 -0.56
C VAL A 53 -19.08 13.62 -0.98
N ARG A 54 -18.72 12.35 -1.22
CA ARG A 54 -19.63 11.27 -1.63
C ARG A 54 -19.89 10.22 -0.56
N ALA A 55 -19.00 10.10 0.42
CA ALA A 55 -19.22 9.26 1.59
C ALA A 55 -18.40 9.72 2.79
N ARG A 56 -18.88 9.38 3.99
CA ARG A 56 -18.15 9.51 5.25
C ARG A 56 -18.24 8.22 6.04
N MET A 57 -17.15 7.84 6.68
CA MET A 57 -17.08 6.72 7.62
C MET A 57 -16.40 7.20 8.89
N GLY A 58 -17.09 7.13 10.03
CA GLY A 58 -16.59 7.65 11.29
C GLY A 58 -17.61 7.47 12.41
N MET A 59 -17.51 8.31 13.44
CA MET A 59 -18.43 8.31 14.58
C MET A 59 -19.53 9.36 14.40
N LYS A 60 -20.80 8.95 14.48
CA LYS A 60 -21.98 9.82 14.48
C LYS A 60 -22.82 9.52 15.72
N ASN A 61 -23.07 10.50 16.59
CA ASN A 61 -23.80 10.31 17.85
C ASN A 61 -23.24 9.13 18.68
N ASP A 62 -21.92 9.07 18.84
CA ASP A 62 -21.18 8.00 19.54
C ASP A 62 -21.34 6.59 18.95
N GLN A 63 -21.75 6.52 17.68
CA GLN A 63 -21.98 5.28 16.96
C GLN A 63 -21.18 5.26 15.65
N ALA A 64 -20.51 4.13 15.37
CA ALA A 64 -19.86 3.94 14.09
C ALA A 64 -20.89 3.96 12.95
N ALA A 65 -20.67 4.79 11.95
CA ALA A 65 -21.58 4.98 10.84
C ALA A 65 -20.82 5.09 9.51
N ILE A 66 -21.49 4.64 8.45
CA ILE A 66 -21.08 4.88 7.06
C ILE A 66 -22.27 5.54 6.37
N GLU A 67 -22.02 6.68 5.74
CA GLU A 67 -23.00 7.46 4.98
C GLU A 67 -22.55 7.64 3.55
N PHE A 68 -23.48 7.52 2.61
CA PHE A 68 -23.28 7.90 1.21
C PHE A 68 -24.18 9.08 0.86
N TYR A 69 -23.68 9.95 -0.01
CA TYR A 69 -24.35 11.17 -0.43
C TYR A 69 -24.61 11.19 -1.95
N ASP A 70 -25.71 11.84 -2.34
CA ASP A 70 -26.02 12.20 -3.73
C ASP A 70 -25.14 13.36 -4.23
N GLU A 71 -25.44 13.87 -5.44
CA GLU A 71 -24.71 14.99 -6.04
C GLU A 71 -24.93 16.34 -5.34
N GLN A 72 -26.04 16.47 -4.61
CA GLN A 72 -26.43 17.64 -3.84
C GLN A 72 -25.88 17.59 -2.40
N GLY A 73 -25.34 16.44 -1.98
CA GLY A 73 -24.82 16.21 -0.63
C GLY A 73 -25.85 15.61 0.33
N SER A 74 -27.03 15.24 -0.14
CA SER A 74 -28.07 14.60 0.69
C SER A 74 -27.74 13.13 0.91
N THR A 75 -28.04 12.62 2.10
CA THR A 75 -27.82 11.22 2.45
C THR A 75 -28.74 10.30 1.63
N VAL A 76 -28.14 9.43 0.82
CA VAL A 76 -28.86 8.39 0.06
C VAL A 76 -28.87 7.05 0.76
N TRP A 77 -27.88 6.81 1.64
CA TRP A 77 -27.78 5.58 2.40
C TRP A 77 -27.01 5.80 3.69
N THR A 78 -27.42 5.10 4.74
CA THR A 78 -26.72 5.09 6.02
C THR A 78 -26.81 3.70 6.63
N VAL A 79 -25.68 3.21 7.12
CA VAL A 79 -25.68 2.07 8.05
C VAL A 79 -25.46 2.62 9.45
N PRO A 80 -26.52 2.66 10.29
CA PRO A 80 -26.36 2.97 11.71
C PRO A 80 -25.70 1.78 12.44
N SER A 81 -24.93 2.06 13.49
CA SER A 81 -24.23 1.01 14.27
C SER A 81 -25.17 0.01 14.95
N LYS A 82 -26.46 0.34 15.10
CA LYS A 82 -27.42 -0.46 15.84
C LYS A 82 -27.67 -1.80 15.10
N GLY A 83 -26.93 -2.82 15.51
CA GLY A 83 -26.97 -4.16 14.93
C GLY A 83 -25.67 -4.62 14.25
N PHE A 84 -24.68 -3.73 14.09
CA PHE A 84 -23.36 -4.11 13.59
C PHE A 84 -22.50 -4.62 14.75
N LYS A 85 -22.17 -5.92 14.75
CA LYS A 85 -21.12 -6.44 15.63
C LYS A 85 -19.79 -6.20 14.92
N PRO A 86 -18.87 -5.39 15.47
CA PRO A 86 -17.54 -5.24 14.87
C PRO A 86 -16.89 -6.60 14.78
N VAL A 87 -16.50 -7.02 13.56
CA VAL A 87 -15.65 -8.20 13.40
C VAL A 87 -14.28 -7.81 13.94
N GLN A 88 -13.91 -8.38 15.09
CA GLN A 88 -12.57 -8.25 15.64
C GLN A 88 -11.62 -9.02 14.72
N VAL A 89 -10.85 -8.30 13.91
CA VAL A 89 -9.75 -8.88 13.13
C VAL A 89 -8.59 -9.06 14.11
N HIS A 90 -8.30 -10.32 14.46
CA HIS A 90 -7.11 -10.71 15.23
C HIS A 90 -5.85 -10.63 14.36
#